data_AF-A0A3A3ELG1-F1
#
_entry.id   AF-A0A3A3ELG1-F1
#
_cell.length_a   1.000
_cell.length_b   1.000
_cell.length_c   1.000
_cell.angle_alpha   90.00
_cell.angle_beta   90.00
_cell.angle_gamma   90.00
#
_symmetry.space_group_name_H-M   'P 1'
#
loop_
_entity.id
_entity.type
_entity.pdbx_description
1 polymer ?
#
loop_
_entity_poly.entity_id
_entity_poly.type
_entity_poly.pdbx_seq_one_letter_code
_entity_poly.pdbx_strand_id
1 'polypeptide(L)'
;MWFWVKHLSLAFILIAAAIYFLFGSGPVMDMKDTKNAAAQGLSRFYAALRNQVNDKNNERDKYVLKLPTPETSLDMALFEREKVVEPTSPNWTGDIQPRRFENGTTLKDVLSDYARHEDIVLYWYLSKDYVVKDHFRVDSNFVSTLYQVGRAINDDFENEVYTYFCFKQRAAVITELPSAYVRENCRRLKS
;
A
#
# COMPACT_ATOMS: atom_id res chain seq x y z
N MET A 1 -48.47 -30.52 58.50
CA MET A 1 -47.54 -31.26 57.60
C MET A 1 -47.95 -31.26 56.12
N TRP A 2 -48.96 -30.48 55.68
CA TRP A 2 -49.41 -30.46 54.28
C TRP A 2 -48.55 -29.56 53.36
N PHE A 3 -47.97 -28.50 53.91
CA PHE A 3 -47.19 -27.50 53.17
C PHE A 3 -45.97 -28.12 52.45
N TRP A 4 -45.16 -28.92 53.16
CA TRP A 4 -43.97 -29.56 52.62
C TRP A 4 -44.26 -30.58 51.51
N VAL A 5 -45.38 -31.31 51.62
CA VAL A 5 -45.76 -32.32 50.62
C VAL A 5 -46.13 -31.68 49.27
N LYS A 6 -46.82 -30.52 49.30
CA LYS A 6 -47.18 -29.77 48.07
C LYS A 6 -45.95 -29.19 47.36
N HIS A 7 -44.97 -28.68 48.12
CA HIS A 7 -43.76 -28.11 47.53
C HIS A 7 -42.80 -29.19 47.02
N LEU A 8 -42.67 -30.31 47.74
CA LEU A 8 -41.87 -31.46 47.27
C LEU A 8 -42.47 -32.12 46.03
N SER A 9 -43.81 -32.23 45.92
CA SER A 9 -44.42 -32.80 44.73
C SER A 9 -44.25 -31.90 43.51
N LEU A 10 -44.36 -30.58 43.67
CA LEU A 10 -44.18 -29.62 42.58
C LEU A 10 -42.71 -29.58 42.12
N ALA A 11 -41.76 -29.65 43.05
CA ALA A 11 -40.34 -29.78 42.71
C ALA A 11 -40.04 -31.06 41.92
N PHE A 12 -40.63 -32.19 42.33
CA PHE A 12 -40.45 -33.46 41.63
C PHE A 12 -41.01 -33.42 40.19
N ILE A 13 -42.18 -32.80 39.99
CA ILE A 13 -42.78 -32.64 38.67
C ILE A 13 -41.92 -31.75 37.76
N LEU A 14 -41.37 -30.65 38.28
CA LEU A 14 -40.48 -29.78 37.50
C LEU A 14 -39.17 -30.48 37.12
N ILE A 15 -38.60 -31.26 38.03
CA ILE A 15 -37.40 -32.05 37.75
C ILE A 15 -37.69 -33.12 36.69
N ALA A 16 -38.83 -33.81 36.79
CA ALA A 16 -39.23 -34.80 35.79
C ALA A 16 -39.46 -34.16 34.40
N ALA A 17 -40.09 -32.99 34.34
CA ALA A 17 -40.27 -32.24 33.11
C ALA A 17 -38.94 -31.77 32.49
N ALA A 18 -37.99 -31.31 33.33
CA ALA A 18 -36.66 -30.92 32.89
C ALA A 18 -35.86 -32.12 32.34
N ILE A 19 -35.93 -33.27 33.00
CA ILE A 19 -35.30 -34.51 32.52
C ILE A 19 -35.93 -34.94 31.20
N TYR A 20 -37.25 -34.89 31.07
CA TYR A 20 -37.94 -35.20 29.81
C TYR A 20 -37.53 -34.25 28.67
N PHE A 21 -37.33 -32.96 28.96
CA PHE A 21 -36.90 -31.99 27.95
C PHE A 21 -35.42 -32.14 27.56
N LEU A 22 -34.54 -32.50 28.51
CA LEU A 22 -33.10 -32.65 28.26
C LEU A 22 -32.75 -33.99 27.61
N PHE A 23 -33.48 -35.06 27.92
CA PHE A 23 -33.20 -36.42 27.44
C PHE A 23 -34.22 -36.95 26.44
N GLY A 24 -35.39 -36.32 26.32
CA GLY A 24 -36.28 -36.53 25.19
C GLY A 24 -35.63 -35.95 23.94
N SER A 25 -35.57 -36.72 22.86
CA SER A 25 -35.23 -36.19 21.55
C SER A 25 -36.29 -35.15 21.18
N GLY A 26 -36.04 -33.90 21.55
CA GLY A 26 -36.84 -32.75 21.12
C GLY A 26 -36.97 -32.76 19.59
N PRO A 27 -37.98 -32.10 19.01
CA PRO A 27 -38.11 -32.04 17.57
C PRO A 27 -36.80 -31.50 17.02
N VAL A 28 -36.03 -32.37 16.37
CA VAL A 28 -34.91 -31.96 15.52
C VAL A 28 -35.56 -31.08 14.48
N MET A 29 -35.43 -29.77 14.66
CA MET A 29 -35.71 -28.82 13.61
C MET A 29 -34.71 -29.17 12.51
N ASP A 30 -35.16 -30.01 11.58
CA ASP A 30 -34.49 -30.24 10.32
C ASP A 30 -34.51 -28.89 9.62
N MET A 31 -33.51 -28.07 9.93
CA MET A 31 -33.15 -26.92 9.12
C MET A 31 -32.74 -27.52 7.78
N LYS A 32 -33.75 -27.79 6.94
CA LYS A 32 -33.55 -28.07 5.53
C LYS A 32 -32.64 -26.95 5.07
N ASP A 33 -31.42 -27.33 4.77
CA ASP A 33 -30.39 -26.47 4.23
C ASP A 33 -30.96 -25.96 2.91
N THR A 34 -31.70 -24.84 2.96
CA THR A 34 -32.38 -24.30 1.79
C THR A 34 -31.26 -23.70 0.95
N LYS A 35 -30.70 -24.55 0.08
CA LYS A 35 -29.67 -24.19 -0.89
C LYS A 35 -30.28 -23.22 -1.89
N ASN A 36 -30.42 -21.97 -1.48
CA ASN A 36 -30.86 -20.90 -2.35
C ASN A 36 -29.84 -20.80 -3.48
N ALA A 37 -30.27 -21.09 -4.71
CA ALA A 37 -29.42 -21.09 -5.88
C ALA A 37 -28.71 -19.74 -6.06
N ALA A 38 -29.35 -18.63 -5.69
CA ALA A 38 -28.75 -17.30 -5.72
C ALA A 38 -27.62 -17.15 -4.68
N ALA A 39 -27.82 -17.66 -3.45
CA ALA A 39 -26.80 -17.61 -2.41
C ALA A 39 -25.58 -18.48 -2.76
N GLN A 40 -25.81 -19.64 -3.37
CA GLN A 40 -24.73 -20.52 -3.83
C GLN A 40 -23.98 -19.92 -5.02
N GLY A 41 -24.68 -19.28 -5.96
CA GLY A 41 -24.08 -18.55 -7.08
C GLY A 41 -23.19 -17.40 -6.62
N LEU A 42 -23.67 -16.56 -5.71
CA LEU A 42 -22.89 -15.46 -5.13
C LEU A 42 -21.68 -15.99 -4.35
N SER A 43 -21.86 -17.03 -3.53
CA SER A 43 -20.75 -17.62 -2.77
C SER A 43 -19.65 -18.15 -3.68
N ARG A 44 -20.01 -18.81 -4.79
CA ARG A 44 -19.05 -19.27 -5.81
C ARG A 44 -18.37 -18.11 -6.53
N PHE A 45 -19.11 -17.06 -6.87
CA PHE A 45 -18.56 -15.85 -7.48
C PHE A 45 -17.53 -15.19 -6.56
N TYR A 46 -17.87 -14.95 -5.29
CA TYR A 46 -16.95 -14.37 -4.31
C TYR A 46 -15.74 -15.27 -4.04
N ALA A 47 -15.91 -16.60 -4.00
CA ALA A 47 -14.80 -17.53 -3.85
C ALA A 47 -13.85 -17.50 -5.07
N ALA A 48 -14.39 -17.49 -6.29
CA ALA A 48 -13.60 -17.40 -7.51
C ALA A 48 -12.88 -16.04 -7.61
N LEU A 49 -13.57 -14.94 -7.31
CA LEU A 49 -12.99 -13.60 -7.28
C LEU A 49 -11.88 -13.51 -6.23
N ARG A 50 -12.12 -14.00 -5.02
CA ARG A 50 -11.13 -14.03 -3.94
C ARG A 50 -9.90 -14.83 -4.33
N ASN A 51 -10.06 -16.00 -4.94
CA ASN A 51 -8.93 -16.82 -5.39
C ASN A 51 -8.12 -16.10 -6.47
N GLN A 52 -8.80 -15.50 -7.45
CA GLN A 52 -8.14 -14.72 -8.52
C GLN A 52 -7.41 -13.48 -7.98
N VAL A 53 -7.97 -12.80 -6.98
CA VAL A 53 -7.32 -11.66 -6.31
C VAL A 53 -6.12 -12.11 -5.49
N ASN A 54 -6.23 -13.21 -4.75
CA ASN A 54 -5.13 -13.75 -3.94
C ASN A 54 -3.94 -14.19 -4.83
N ASP A 55 -4.21 -14.88 -5.94
CA ASP A 55 -3.16 -15.30 -6.87
C ASP A 55 -2.45 -14.08 -7.50
N LYS A 56 -3.21 -13.05 -7.91
CA LYS A 56 -2.64 -11.80 -8.43
C LYS A 56 -1.85 -11.02 -7.38
N ASN A 57 -2.30 -10.99 -6.13
CA ASN A 57 -1.59 -10.31 -5.04
C ASN A 57 -0.24 -10.98 -4.77
N ASN A 58 -0.20 -12.32 -4.71
CA ASN A 58 1.06 -13.07 -4.54
C ASN A 58 2.07 -12.81 -5.67
N GLU A 59 1.63 -12.53 -6.90
CA GLU A 59 2.54 -12.15 -7.99
C GLU A 59 3.01 -10.69 -7.90
N ARG A 60 2.13 -9.76 -7.49
CA ARG A 60 2.48 -8.35 -7.32
C ARG A 60 3.45 -8.13 -6.17
N ASP A 61 3.25 -8.84 -5.06
CA ASP A 61 4.10 -8.74 -3.87
C ASP A 61 5.58 -9.08 -4.15
N LYS A 62 5.86 -9.81 -5.24
CA LYS A 62 7.23 -10.12 -5.69
C LYS A 62 7.98 -8.91 -6.25
N TYR A 63 7.26 -7.88 -6.70
CA TYR A 63 7.83 -6.70 -7.36
C TYR A 63 7.69 -5.42 -6.53
N VAL A 64 7.18 -5.52 -5.30
CA VAL A 64 7.01 -4.39 -4.39
C VAL A 64 7.92 -4.57 -3.18
N LEU A 65 8.88 -3.68 -3.02
CA LEU A 65 9.80 -3.66 -1.90
C LEU A 65 9.32 -2.65 -0.85
N LYS A 66 9.06 -3.11 0.37
CA LYS A 66 8.77 -2.20 1.49
C LYS A 66 10.08 -1.58 1.97
N LEU A 67 10.13 -0.25 1.99
CA LEU A 67 11.29 0.48 2.47
C LEU A 67 11.10 0.85 3.95
N PRO A 68 12.19 0.86 4.74
CA PRO A 68 12.15 1.42 6.09
C PRO A 68 11.93 2.93 6.02
N THR A 69 11.23 3.47 7.02
CA THR A 69 11.11 4.92 7.18
C THR A 69 12.50 5.52 7.41
N PRO A 70 12.91 6.57 6.66
CA PRO A 70 14.19 7.23 6.88
C PRO A 70 14.30 7.80 8.30
N GLU A 71 15.47 7.65 8.93
CA GLU A 71 15.73 8.20 10.27
C GLU A 71 15.73 9.74 10.28
N THR A 72 16.14 10.35 9.16
CA THR A 72 16.23 11.80 9.01
C THR A 72 15.06 12.33 8.21
N SER A 73 14.44 13.41 8.69
CA SER A 73 13.37 14.09 7.96
C SER A 73 13.88 14.66 6.64
N LEU A 74 13.00 14.72 5.64
CA LEU A 74 13.33 15.26 4.32
C LEU A 74 13.86 16.70 4.41
N ASP A 75 13.27 17.52 5.28
CA ASP A 75 13.67 18.91 5.49
C ASP A 75 15.10 19.00 6.02
N MET A 76 15.45 18.18 7.00
CA MET A 76 16.79 18.14 7.55
C MET A 76 17.81 17.63 6.52
N ALA A 77 17.46 16.59 5.76
CA ALA A 77 18.31 16.05 4.71
C ALA A 77 18.61 17.09 3.62
N LEU A 78 17.61 17.87 3.21
CA LEU A 78 17.76 18.95 2.25
C LEU A 78 18.57 20.12 2.83
N PHE A 79 18.32 20.49 4.08
CA PHE A 79 19.05 21.56 4.76
C PHE A 79 20.55 21.26 4.90
N GLU A 80 20.91 20.03 5.30
CA GLU A 80 22.31 19.63 5.37
C GLU A 80 22.97 19.57 3.98
N ARG A 81 22.21 19.15 2.96
CA ARG A 81 22.72 19.12 1.59
C ARG A 81 23.02 20.51 1.04
N GLU A 82 22.17 21.50 1.33
CA GLU A 82 22.37 22.90 0.91
C GLU A 82 23.71 23.47 1.37
N LYS A 83 24.20 23.04 2.54
CA LYS A 83 25.48 23.52 3.10
C LYS A 83 26.72 23.03 2.37
N VAL A 84 26.60 21.93 1.61
CA VAL A 84 27.74 21.22 1.01
C VAL A 84 27.72 21.25 -0.52
N VAL A 85 26.78 21.97 -1.13
CA VAL A 85 26.69 22.11 -2.59
C VAL A 85 26.54 23.54 -3.02
N GLU A 86 27.02 23.80 -4.23
CA GLU A 86 26.64 25.01 -4.95
C GLU A 86 25.29 24.80 -5.66
N PRO A 87 24.34 25.75 -5.55
CA PRO A 87 23.07 25.69 -6.26
C PRO A 87 23.22 25.52 -7.77
N THR A 88 22.32 24.74 -8.37
CA THR A 88 22.17 24.70 -9.83
C THR A 88 21.19 25.77 -10.32
N SER A 89 21.00 25.85 -11.64
CA SER A 89 19.99 26.72 -12.25
C SER A 89 18.57 26.30 -11.81
N PRO A 90 17.69 27.26 -11.45
CA PRO A 90 16.27 26.97 -11.18
C PRO A 90 15.55 26.27 -12.36
N ASN A 91 16.03 26.52 -13.58
CA ASN A 91 15.49 25.98 -14.83
C ASN A 91 16.19 24.68 -15.27
N TRP A 92 17.08 24.11 -14.45
CA TRP A 92 17.71 22.85 -14.77
C TRP A 92 16.66 21.72 -14.89
N THR A 93 16.79 20.90 -15.93
CA THR A 93 15.90 19.76 -16.21
C THR A 93 16.66 18.45 -16.42
N GLY A 94 17.96 18.54 -16.64
CA GLY A 94 18.82 17.42 -17.00
C GLY A 94 18.93 17.17 -18.49
N ASP A 95 19.81 16.26 -18.86
CA ASP A 95 20.13 15.99 -20.26
C ASP A 95 19.04 15.15 -20.94
N ILE A 96 18.77 15.44 -22.22
CA ILE A 96 17.87 14.61 -23.02
C ILE A 96 18.62 13.36 -23.45
N GLN A 97 18.26 12.21 -22.86
CA GLN A 97 18.91 10.94 -23.12
C GLN A 97 17.94 9.76 -22.92
N PRO A 98 18.17 8.63 -23.61
CA PRO A 98 17.39 7.41 -23.41
C PRO A 98 17.68 6.80 -22.04
N ARG A 99 16.76 6.93 -21.07
CA ARG A 99 16.88 6.31 -19.74
C ARG A 99 16.21 4.95 -19.74
N ARG A 100 17.02 3.90 -19.66
CA ARG A 100 16.59 2.49 -19.60
C ARG A 100 16.40 2.04 -18.16
N PHE A 101 15.36 1.24 -17.97
CA PHE A 101 15.00 0.56 -16.75
C PHE A 101 15.00 -0.93 -17.06
N GLU A 102 16.01 -1.65 -16.59
CA GLU A 102 16.24 -3.05 -16.93
C GLU A 102 15.47 -3.98 -15.98
N ASN A 103 15.12 -5.17 -16.45
CA ASN A 103 14.40 -6.16 -15.65
C ASN A 103 15.20 -6.53 -14.38
N GLY A 104 14.52 -6.57 -13.23
CA GLY A 104 15.10 -6.94 -11.94
C GLY A 104 15.81 -5.79 -11.19
N THR A 105 15.98 -4.62 -11.82
CA THR A 105 16.43 -3.40 -11.14
C THR A 105 15.27 -2.73 -10.40
N THR A 106 15.54 -1.79 -9.49
CA THR A 106 14.48 -0.99 -8.86
C THR A 106 14.39 0.41 -9.46
N LEU A 107 13.18 0.99 -9.38
CA LEU A 107 12.96 2.37 -9.84
C LEU A 107 13.85 3.37 -9.09
N LYS A 108 13.96 3.21 -7.76
CA LYS A 108 14.81 4.06 -6.93
C LYS A 108 16.28 3.98 -7.34
N ASP A 109 16.82 2.78 -7.54
CA ASP A 109 18.23 2.59 -7.86
C ASP A 109 18.58 3.19 -9.21
N VAL A 110 17.78 2.88 -10.24
CA VAL A 110 17.99 3.41 -11.59
C VAL A 110 17.87 4.93 -11.63
N LEU A 111 16.87 5.51 -10.98
CA LEU A 111 16.73 6.97 -10.91
C LEU A 111 17.86 7.62 -10.10
N SER A 112 18.34 6.98 -9.04
CA SER A 112 19.47 7.47 -8.25
C SER A 112 20.76 7.48 -9.07
N ASP A 113 20.96 6.48 -9.91
CA ASP A 113 22.12 6.40 -10.79
C ASP A 113 22.10 7.49 -11.86
N TYR A 114 20.98 7.68 -12.55
CA TYR A 114 20.84 8.79 -13.51
C TYR A 114 20.99 10.16 -12.84
N ALA A 115 20.43 10.34 -11.65
CA ALA A 115 20.61 11.58 -10.88
C ALA A 115 22.09 11.83 -10.59
N ARG A 116 22.81 10.81 -10.11
CA ARG A 116 24.22 10.90 -9.76
C ARG A 116 25.10 11.24 -10.96
N HIS A 117 24.79 10.69 -12.13
CA HIS A 117 25.49 11.01 -13.37
C HIS A 117 25.35 12.48 -13.79
N GLU A 118 24.27 13.14 -13.39
CA GLU A 118 24.04 14.56 -13.63
C GLU A 118 24.34 15.42 -12.38
N ASP A 119 25.06 14.84 -11.41
CA ASP A 119 25.49 15.47 -10.17
C ASP A 119 24.31 16.02 -9.34
N ILE A 120 23.21 15.25 -9.34
CA ILE A 120 22.00 15.44 -8.55
C ILE A 120 21.85 14.27 -7.56
N VAL A 121 21.34 14.57 -6.36
CA VAL A 121 20.95 13.52 -5.39
C VAL A 121 19.46 13.25 -5.47
N LEU A 122 19.06 11.97 -5.46
CA LEU A 122 17.66 11.56 -5.35
C LEU A 122 17.29 11.29 -3.89
N TYR A 123 16.30 12.01 -3.38
CA TYR A 123 15.64 11.73 -2.11
C TYR A 123 14.34 10.96 -2.35
N TRP A 124 14.41 9.65 -2.16
CA TRP A 124 13.27 8.74 -2.21
C TRP A 124 12.61 8.63 -0.84
N TYR A 125 11.57 9.43 -0.61
CA TYR A 125 10.80 9.47 0.63
C TYR A 125 9.41 8.85 0.42
N LEU A 126 9.42 7.62 -0.09
CA LEU A 126 8.23 6.78 -0.24
C LEU A 126 8.42 5.51 0.59
N SER A 127 7.31 4.96 1.08
CA SER A 127 7.28 3.72 1.87
C SER A 127 7.59 2.45 1.08
N LYS A 128 7.61 2.54 -0.26
CA LYS A 128 7.81 1.42 -1.17
C LYS A 128 8.76 1.81 -2.31
N ASP A 129 9.37 0.79 -2.88
CA ASP A 129 10.08 0.82 -4.16
C ASP A 129 9.60 -0.37 -5.01
N TYR A 130 9.86 -0.32 -6.31
CA TYR A 130 9.31 -1.29 -7.27
C TYR A 130 10.41 -1.90 -8.10
N VAL A 131 10.39 -3.22 -8.21
CA VAL A 131 11.25 -3.97 -9.11
C VAL A 131 10.65 -3.92 -10.51
N VAL A 132 11.46 -3.55 -11.49
CA VAL A 132 11.08 -3.50 -12.89
C VAL A 132 10.80 -4.91 -13.38
N LYS A 133 9.54 -5.20 -13.68
CA LYS A 133 9.11 -6.50 -14.20
C LYS A 133 9.51 -6.71 -15.66
N ASP A 134 9.20 -5.73 -16.50
CA ASP A 134 9.47 -5.73 -17.92
C ASP A 134 10.31 -4.49 -18.25
N HIS A 135 11.40 -4.68 -18.99
CA HIS A 135 12.30 -3.58 -19.30
C HIS A 135 11.56 -2.47 -20.08
N PHE A 136 11.87 -1.22 -19.78
CA PHE A 136 11.31 -0.07 -20.49
C PHE A 136 12.31 1.06 -20.64
N ARG A 137 11.98 2.03 -21.48
CA ARG A 137 12.82 3.18 -21.79
C ARG A 137 12.00 4.46 -21.77
N VAL A 138 12.55 5.52 -21.20
CA VAL A 138 12.00 6.87 -21.23
C VAL A 138 12.97 7.79 -21.97
N ASP A 139 12.54 8.30 -23.11
CA ASP A 139 13.33 9.19 -23.96
C ASP A 139 13.01 10.66 -23.62
N SER A 140 13.54 11.17 -22.51
CA SER A 140 13.29 12.56 -22.04
C SER A 140 14.49 13.16 -21.30
N ASN A 141 14.30 14.30 -20.64
CA ASN A 141 15.22 14.81 -19.60
C ASN A 141 14.94 14.15 -18.23
N PHE A 142 15.85 14.31 -17.27
CA PHE A 142 15.78 13.66 -15.96
C PHE A 142 14.52 14.05 -15.17
N VAL A 143 14.21 15.34 -15.13
CA VAL A 143 13.03 15.87 -14.43
C VAL A 143 11.72 15.28 -14.98
N SER A 144 11.60 15.19 -16.31
CA SER A 144 10.45 14.58 -16.97
C SER A 144 10.37 13.07 -16.70
N THR A 145 11.51 12.36 -16.69
CA THR A 145 11.54 10.93 -16.34
C THR A 145 11.09 10.71 -14.89
N LEU A 146 11.59 11.50 -13.95
CA LEU A 146 11.20 11.41 -12.54
C LEU A 146 9.69 11.65 -12.36
N TYR A 147 9.14 12.68 -13.02
CA TYR A 147 7.70 12.94 -12.99
C TYR A 147 6.88 11.77 -13.55
N GLN A 148 7.27 11.22 -14.71
CA GLN A 148 6.56 10.10 -15.33
C GLN A 148 6.58 8.86 -14.43
N VAL A 149 7.74 8.54 -13.84
CA VAL A 149 7.87 7.42 -12.90
C VAL A 149 7.00 7.65 -11.65
N GLY A 150 7.05 8.84 -11.05
CA GLY A 150 6.23 9.17 -9.89
C GLY A 150 4.72 9.07 -10.18
N ARG A 151 4.29 9.48 -11.37
CA ARG A 151 2.91 9.34 -11.82
C ARG A 151 2.51 7.88 -12.05
N ALA A 152 3.41 7.06 -12.58
CA ALA A 152 3.12 5.65 -12.86
C ALA A 152 2.89 4.82 -11.58
N ILE A 153 3.54 5.18 -10.48
CA ILE A 153 3.41 4.50 -9.19
C ILE A 153 2.39 5.16 -8.24
N ASN A 154 1.79 6.28 -8.64
CA ASN A 154 0.96 7.12 -7.77
C ASN A 154 -0.18 6.35 -7.08
N ASP A 155 -0.85 5.46 -7.83
CA ASP A 155 -2.05 4.78 -7.35
C ASP A 155 -1.76 3.66 -6.33
N ASP A 156 -0.48 3.33 -6.11
CA ASP A 156 -0.04 2.34 -5.13
C ASP A 156 0.27 2.95 -3.74
N PHE A 157 0.09 4.27 -3.59
CA PHE A 157 0.29 5.02 -2.34
C PHE A 157 -1.03 5.55 -1.78
N GLU A 158 -1.04 5.86 -0.47
CA GLU A 158 -2.24 6.38 0.19
C GLU A 158 -2.52 7.84 -0.19
N ASN A 159 -1.45 8.61 -0.41
CA ASN A 159 -1.51 10.01 -0.82
C ASN A 159 -0.93 10.20 -2.22
N GLU A 160 -1.24 11.34 -2.85
CA GLU A 160 -0.67 11.69 -4.16
C GLU A 160 0.87 11.73 -4.08
N VAL A 161 1.53 11.02 -4.99
CA VAL A 161 2.98 11.03 -5.13
C VAL A 161 3.40 12.30 -5.85
N TYR A 162 4.16 13.13 -5.14
CA TYR A 162 4.70 14.37 -5.67
C TYR A 162 6.18 14.22 -5.98
N THR A 163 6.59 14.84 -7.08
CA THR A 163 7.99 14.93 -7.49
C THR A 163 8.40 16.40 -7.55
N TYR A 164 9.57 16.71 -6.99
CA TYR A 164 10.12 18.06 -6.92
C TYR A 164 11.58 18.10 -7.36
N PHE A 165 11.99 19.28 -7.82
CA PHE A 165 13.39 19.60 -8.03
C PHE A 165 13.79 20.80 -7.15
N CYS A 166 14.77 20.59 -6.28
CA CYS A 166 15.28 21.55 -5.31
C CYS A 166 16.66 22.04 -5.79
N PHE A 167 16.67 23.18 -6.50
CA PHE A 167 17.85 23.66 -7.20
C PHE A 167 18.99 24.08 -6.27
N LYS A 168 18.67 24.62 -5.07
CA LYS A 168 19.68 25.00 -4.07
C LYS A 168 20.43 23.79 -3.51
N GLN A 169 19.76 22.65 -3.39
CA GLN A 169 20.30 21.41 -2.83
C GLN A 169 20.84 20.46 -3.89
N ARG A 170 20.77 20.82 -5.19
CA ARG A 170 21.04 19.90 -6.32
C ARG A 170 20.33 18.55 -6.12
N ALA A 171 19.03 18.62 -5.81
CA ALA A 171 18.29 17.47 -5.33
C ALA A 171 16.99 17.27 -6.10
N ALA A 172 16.69 16.01 -6.42
CA ALA A 172 15.38 15.56 -6.84
C ALA A 172 14.71 14.87 -5.66
N VAL A 173 13.42 15.12 -5.48
CA VAL A 173 12.64 14.60 -4.35
C VAL A 173 11.42 13.90 -4.89
N ILE A 174 11.10 12.73 -4.34
CA ILE A 174 9.83 12.04 -4.54
C ILE A 174 9.24 11.67 -3.17
N THR A 175 8.01 12.11 -2.91
CA THR A 175 7.35 11.97 -1.59
C THR A 175 5.83 12.05 -1.73
N GLU A 176 5.11 11.36 -0.85
CA GLU A 176 3.65 11.48 -0.72
C GLU A 176 3.24 12.53 0.35
N LEU A 177 4.20 13.00 1.17
CA LEU A 177 4.01 13.96 2.26
C LEU A 177 4.99 15.15 2.12
N PRO A 178 4.75 16.09 1.18
CA PRO A 178 5.62 17.24 1.02
C PRO A 178 5.44 18.24 2.16
N SER A 179 6.55 18.60 2.82
CA SER A 179 6.56 19.63 3.87
C SER A 179 6.28 21.03 3.31
N ALA A 180 6.11 22.02 4.19
CA ALA A 180 6.09 23.42 3.78
C ALA A 180 7.41 23.83 3.13
N TYR A 181 8.54 23.43 3.72
CA TYR A 181 9.88 23.75 3.22
C TYR A 181 10.07 23.27 1.77
N VAL A 182 9.70 22.02 1.46
CA VAL A 182 9.81 21.44 0.10
C VAL A 182 8.93 22.22 -0.88
N ARG A 183 7.70 22.56 -0.49
CA ARG A 183 6.77 23.29 -1.36
C ARG A 183 7.22 24.72 -1.68
N GLU A 184 7.93 25.36 -0.76
CA GLU A 184 8.39 26.74 -0.89
C GLU A 184 9.76 26.84 -1.56
N ASN A 185 10.66 25.87 -1.34
CA ASN A 185 12.04 25.92 -1.81
C ASN A 185 12.31 25.06 -3.04
N CYS A 186 11.37 24.17 -3.42
CA CYS A 186 11.54 23.29 -4.56
C CYS A 186 10.46 23.53 -5.63
N ARG A 187 10.86 23.39 -6.89
CA ARG A 187 9.95 23.44 -8.04
C ARG A 187 9.22 22.12 -8.17
N ARG A 188 7.89 22.13 -8.04
CA ARG A 188 7.05 20.95 -8.32
C ARG A 188 7.16 20.59 -9.81
N LEU A 189 7.44 19.32 -10.09
CA LEU A 189 7.50 18.80 -11.46
C LEU A 189 6.08 18.49 -11.95
N LYS A 190 5.83 18.82 -13.21
CA LYS A 190 4.54 18.69 -13.89
C LYS A 190 4.79 18.28 -15.35
N SER A 191 3.76 17.73 -15.99
CA SER A 191 3.75 17.42 -17.43
C SER A 191 3.97 18.66 -18.29
#